data_AF-A0A956J5A5-F1
#
_entry.id   AF-A0A956J5A5-F1
#
_cell.length_a   1.000
_cell.length_b   1.000
_cell.length_c   1.000
_cell.angle_alpha   90.00
_cell.angle_beta   90.00
_cell.angle_gamma   90.00
#
_symmetry.space_group_name_H-M   'P 1'
#
loop_
_entity.id
_entity.type
_entity.pdbx_description
1 polymer ?
#
loop_
_entity_poly.entity_id
_entity_poly.type
_entity_poly.pdbx_seq_one_letter_code
_entity_poly.pdbx_strand_id
1 'polypeptide(L)'
;SGVRLKVGVYSGPCYSVNANNILDSFGQSVNIAARLQGKAGAGEIVLTEEAAKKALQHGWLQGAAPSAPFSAELKGVSGSLSMVRVLVDA
;
A
#
# COMPACT_ATOMS: atom_id res chain seq x y z
N SER A 1 19.66 -14.38 -8.01
CA SER A 1 18.76 -13.44 -7.32
C SER A 1 17.61 -13.12 -8.26
N GLY A 2 16.35 -13.35 -7.85
CA GLY A 2 15.18 -13.09 -8.69
C GLY A 2 14.68 -11.65 -8.61
N VAL A 3 13.75 -11.28 -9.49
CA VAL A 3 13.01 -10.02 -9.42
C VAL A 3 12.15 -10.02 -8.15
N ARG A 4 12.19 -8.95 -7.36
CA ARG A 4 11.36 -8.78 -6.17
C ARG A 4 10.45 -7.57 -6.32
N LEU A 5 9.17 -7.75 -6.01
CA LEU A 5 8.18 -6.68 -6.06
C LEU A 5 8.33 -5.72 -4.88
N LYS A 6 7.98 -4.46 -5.12
CA LYS A 6 7.78 -3.44 -4.10
C LYS A 6 6.34 -2.98 -4.24
N VAL A 7 5.52 -3.14 -3.21
CA VAL A 7 4.07 -2.91 -3.33
C VAL A 7 3.60 -1.90 -2.29
N GLY A 8 2.72 -1.00 -2.71
CA GLY A 8 2.00 -0.07 -1.83
C GLY A 8 0.51 -0.31 -1.95
N VAL A 9 -0.18 -0.44 -0.82
CA VAL A 9 -1.63 -0.66 -0.79
C VAL A 9 -2.32 0.41 0.02
N TYR A 10 -3.29 1.08 -0.61
CA TYR A 10 -4.14 2.08 0.02
C TYR A 10 -5.57 1.92 -0.47
N SER A 11 -6.54 2.11 0.44
CA SER A 11 -7.96 2.11 0.12
C SER A 11 -8.55 3.48 0.42
N GLY A 12 -9.18 4.08 -0.58
CA GLY A 12 -9.82 5.39 -0.48
C GLY A 12 -10.51 5.77 -1.77
N PRO A 13 -11.27 6.89 -1.78
CA PRO A 13 -11.98 7.35 -2.96
C PRO A 13 -11.02 7.69 -4.10
N CYS A 14 -11.38 7.34 -5.33
CA CYS A 14 -10.65 7.70 -6.54
C CYS A 14 -11.61 7.95 -7.71
N TYR A 15 -11.12 8.64 -8.74
CA TYR A 15 -11.82 8.78 -10.01
C TYR A 15 -11.37 7.65 -10.93
N SER A 16 -12.27 6.75 -11.27
CA SER A 16 -12.00 5.67 -12.22
C SER A 16 -12.63 6.03 -13.56
N VAL A 17 -11.80 6.16 -14.60
CA VAL A 17 -12.19 6.61 -15.94
C VAL A 17 -11.85 5.52 -16.93
N ASN A 18 -12.83 5.12 -17.74
CA ASN A 18 -12.63 4.20 -18.84
C ASN A 18 -12.62 4.98 -20.17
N ALA A 19 -11.51 4.95 -20.88
CA ALA A 19 -11.35 5.56 -22.20
C ALA A 19 -10.51 4.66 -23.10
N ASN A 20 -10.91 4.48 -24.37
CA ASN A 20 -10.20 3.63 -25.34
C ASN A 20 -9.93 2.19 -24.84
N ASN A 21 -10.87 1.62 -24.09
CA ASN A 21 -10.74 0.29 -23.44
C ASN A 21 -9.60 0.20 -22.41
N ILE A 22 -9.12 1.33 -21.90
CA ILE A 22 -8.14 1.43 -20.81
C ILE A 22 -8.87 2.01 -19.59
N LEU A 23 -8.68 1.36 -18.44
CA LEU A 23 -9.22 1.80 -17.16
C LEU A 23 -8.12 2.50 -16.36
N ASP A 24 -8.24 3.82 -16.21
CA ASP A 24 -7.30 4.64 -15.46
C ASP A 24 -7.91 5.14 -14.14
N SER A 25 -7.13 5.09 -13.07
CA SER A 25 -7.52 5.61 -11.76
C SER A 25 -6.75 6.88 -11.42
N PHE A 26 -7.45 7.91 -10.96
CA PHE A 26 -6.89 9.21 -10.60
C PHE A 26 -7.29 9.66 -9.19
N GLY A 27 -6.52 10.60 -8.64
CA GLY A 27 -6.84 11.28 -7.38
C GLY A 27 -5.86 10.97 -6.25
N GLN A 28 -6.15 11.52 -5.07
CA GLN A 28 -5.25 11.47 -3.91
C GLN A 28 -4.97 10.03 -3.44
N SER A 29 -5.96 9.14 -3.46
CA SER A 29 -5.78 7.74 -3.03
C SER A 29 -4.77 6.98 -3.90
N VAL A 30 -4.77 7.23 -5.22
CA VAL A 30 -3.81 6.64 -6.16
C VAL A 30 -2.40 7.15 -5.85
N ASN A 31 -2.27 8.47 -5.63
CA ASN A 31 -1.01 9.07 -5.23
C ASN A 31 -0.49 8.52 -3.88
N ILE A 32 -1.37 8.26 -2.91
CA ILE A 32 -0.99 7.65 -1.63
C ILE A 32 -0.48 6.23 -1.86
N ALA A 33 -1.19 5.39 -2.60
CA ALA A 33 -0.76 4.02 -2.91
C ALA A 33 0.65 4.00 -3.55
N ALA A 34 0.91 4.87 -4.53
CA ALA A 34 2.23 5.01 -5.15
C ALA A 34 3.32 5.45 -4.14
N ARG A 35 2.99 6.35 -3.21
CA ARG A 35 3.93 6.81 -2.18
C ARG A 35 4.23 5.73 -1.14
N LEU A 36 3.24 4.92 -0.77
CA LEU A 36 3.45 3.75 0.09
C LEU A 36 4.39 2.74 -0.58
N GLN A 37 4.22 2.50 -1.89
CA GLN A 37 5.15 1.65 -2.66
C GLN A 37 6.58 2.19 -2.61
N GLY A 38 6.75 3.52 -2.66
CA GLY A 38 8.06 4.17 -2.50
C GLY A 38 8.71 3.92 -1.13
N LYS A 39 7.93 3.58 -0.09
CA LYS A 39 8.43 3.23 1.26
C LYS A 39 8.71 1.72 1.44
N ALA A 40 8.29 0.89 0.50
CA ALA A 40 8.56 -0.54 0.52
C ALA A 40 10.02 -0.84 0.15
N GLY A 41 10.58 -1.88 0.74
CA GLY A 41 11.79 -2.57 0.29
C GLY A 41 11.48 -3.67 -0.73
N ALA A 42 12.53 -4.36 -1.21
CA ALA A 42 12.38 -5.49 -2.11
C ALA A 42 11.67 -6.66 -1.41
N GLY A 43 10.56 -7.14 -1.97
CA GLY A 43 9.75 -8.21 -1.38
C GLY A 43 8.79 -7.73 -0.29
N GLU A 44 8.60 -6.42 -0.14
CA GLU A 44 7.72 -5.86 0.88
C GLU A 44 6.44 -5.27 0.30
N ILE A 45 5.37 -5.43 1.05
CA ILE A 45 4.13 -4.66 0.91
C ILE A 45 4.10 -3.62 2.04
N VAL A 46 3.90 -2.35 1.69
CA VAL A 46 3.60 -1.29 2.64
C VAL A 46 2.14 -0.89 2.50
N LEU A 47 1.45 -0.86 3.63
CA LEU A 47 0.04 -0.49 3.74
C LEU A 47 -0.19 0.30 5.03
N THR A 48 -1.33 0.98 5.12
CA THR A 48 -1.69 1.67 6.37
C THR A 48 -1.91 0.67 7.50
N GLU A 49 -1.66 1.09 8.73
CA GLU A 49 -1.93 0.26 9.91
C GLU A 49 -3.40 -0.19 9.96
N GLU A 50 -4.33 0.70 9.58
CA GLU A 50 -5.76 0.40 9.48
C GLU A 50 -6.05 -0.68 8.41
N ALA A 51 -5.44 -0.58 7.24
CA ALA A 51 -5.61 -1.57 6.18
C ALA A 51 -5.04 -2.93 6.59
N ALA A 52 -3.92 -2.97 7.30
CA ALA A 52 -3.35 -4.20 7.82
C ALA A 52 -4.25 -4.85 8.87
N LYS A 53 -4.86 -4.08 9.77
CA LYS A 53 -5.85 -4.59 10.73
C LYS A 53 -7.02 -5.26 10.02
N LYS A 54 -7.58 -4.64 8.98
CA LYS A 54 -8.65 -5.23 8.16
C LYS A 54 -8.17 -6.50 7.44
N ALA A 55 -6.98 -6.48 6.85
CA ALA A 55 -6.41 -7.64 6.16
C ALA A 55 -6.21 -8.83 7.12
N LEU A 56 -5.77 -8.58 8.36
CA LEU A 56 -5.67 -9.59 9.41
C LEU A 56 -7.05 -10.16 9.78
N GLN A 57 -8.04 -9.29 10.00
CA GLN A 57 -9.41 -9.69 10.32
C GLN A 57 -10.04 -10.57 9.24
N HIS A 58 -9.72 -10.30 7.97
CA HIS A 58 -10.19 -11.10 6.83
C HIS A 58 -9.29 -12.29 6.47
N GLY A 59 -8.17 -12.50 7.18
CA GLY A 59 -7.25 -13.61 6.91
C GLY A 59 -6.43 -13.47 5.61
N TRP A 60 -6.36 -12.29 5.01
CA TRP A 60 -5.70 -12.08 3.72
C TRP A 60 -4.18 -12.19 3.76
N LEU A 61 -3.57 -12.05 4.93
CA LEU A 61 -2.12 -12.11 5.08
C LEU A 61 -1.56 -13.54 5.19
N GLN A 62 -2.41 -14.58 5.20
CA GLN A 62 -1.99 -15.99 5.13
C GLN A 62 -0.85 -16.38 6.11
N GLY A 63 -0.86 -15.79 7.30
CA GLY A 63 0.17 -16.03 8.33
C GLY A 63 1.35 -15.04 8.31
N ALA A 64 1.45 -14.16 7.33
CA ALA A 64 2.43 -13.08 7.34
C ALA A 64 2.10 -12.06 8.43
N ALA A 65 3.08 -11.78 9.30
CA ALA A 65 2.93 -10.83 10.38
C ALA A 65 3.34 -9.43 9.92
N PRO A 66 2.49 -8.40 10.09
CA PRO A 66 2.91 -7.02 9.89
C PRO A 66 4.02 -6.63 10.87
N SER A 67 4.92 -5.77 10.43
CA SER A 67 5.94 -5.15 11.28
C SER A 67 5.30 -4.29 12.39
N ALA A 68 6.14 -3.85 13.34
CA ALA A 68 5.77 -2.71 14.17
C ALA A 68 5.35 -1.51 13.30
N PRO A 69 4.33 -0.73 13.70
CA PRO A 69 3.93 0.46 12.98
C PRO A 69 5.04 1.50 12.91
N PHE A 70 5.09 2.24 11.82
CA PHE A 70 5.97 3.38 11.63
C PHE A 70 5.20 4.51 10.95
N SER A 71 5.59 5.75 11.25
CA SER A 71 4.93 6.94 10.72
C SER A 71 5.84 7.65 9.73
N ALA A 72 5.27 8.17 8.64
CA ALA A 72 5.98 9.06 7.74
C ALA A 72 5.05 10.08 7.09
N GLU A 73 5.59 11.24 6.78
CA GLU A 73 4.96 12.19 5.88
C GLU A 73 5.08 11.71 4.43
N LEU A 74 4.01 11.90 3.68
CA LEU A 74 3.94 11.60 2.26
C LEU A 74 3.77 12.93 1.51
N LYS A 75 4.62 13.20 0.51
CA LYS A 75 4.57 14.44 -0.28
C LYS A 75 3.13 14.72 -0.74
N GLY A 76 2.57 15.89 -0.47
CA GLY A 76 1.21 16.23 -0.93
C GLY A 76 0.10 15.40 -0.27
N VAL A 77 0.34 14.89 0.94
CA VAL A 77 -0.66 14.37 1.87
C VAL A 77 -0.49 15.14 3.16
N SER A 78 -1.59 15.66 3.72
CA SER A 78 -1.53 16.42 4.97
C SER A 78 -1.29 15.48 6.14
N GLY A 79 -0.29 15.80 6.97
CA GLY A 79 0.05 15.03 8.16
C GLY A 79 0.79 13.73 7.87
N SER A 80 1.07 13.00 8.94
CA SER A 80 1.78 11.72 8.88
C SER A 80 0.80 10.55 8.82
N LEU A 81 1.18 9.52 8.07
CA LEU A 81 0.39 8.28 7.94
C LEU A 81 1.06 7.15 8.74
N SER A 82 0.29 6.46 9.60
CA SER A 82 0.74 5.23 10.26
C SER A 82 0.68 4.05 9.29
N MET A 83 1.79 3.35 9.15
CA MET A 83 1.99 2.28 8.17
C MET A 83 2.67 1.07 8.81
N VAL A 84 2.56 -0.07 8.14
CA VAL A 84 3.28 -1.30 8.47
C VAL A 84 3.90 -1.90 7.22
N ARG A 85 4.88 -2.79 7.40
CA ARG A 85 5.46 -3.63 6.35
C ARG A 85 4.98 -5.06 6.51
N VAL A 86 4.74 -5.74 5.40
CA VAL A 86 4.54 -7.19 5.34
C VAL A 86 5.57 -7.75 4.37
N LEU A 87 6.37 -8.70 4.83
CA LEU A 87 7.31 -9.41 3.96
C LEU A 87 6.55 -10.49 3.20
N VAL A 88 6.82 -10.58 1.90
CA VAL A 88 6.30 -11.64 1.03
C VAL A 88 7.45 -12.57 0.72
N ASP A 89 7.36 -13.79 1.24
CA ASP A 89 8.25 -14.88 0.88
C ASP A 89 7.98 -15.29 -0.58
N ALA A 90 9.07 -15.59 -1.30
CA ALA A 90 9.03 -15.99 -2.70
C ALA A 90 9.14 -17.51 -2.81
#